data_AF-A0A7L5PL14-F1
#
_entry.id   AF-A0A7L5PL14-F1
#
_cell.length_a   1.000
_cell.length_b   1.000
_cell.length_c   1.000
_cell.angle_alpha   90.00
_cell.angle_beta   90.00
_cell.angle_gamma   90.00
#
_symmetry.space_group_name_H-M   'P 1'
#
loop_
_entity.id
_entity.type
_entity.pdbx_description
1 polymer ?
#
loop_
_entity_poly.entity_id
_entity_poly.type
_entity_poly.pdbx_seq_one_letter_code
_entity_poly.pdbx_strand_id
1 'polypeptide(L)' 'LDNYMESGEWAMKDYQGWKHSVKYDCCPNTPYLDITYHFILLRLPLYFIVNVIIP' A
#
# COMPACT_ATOMS: atom_id res chain seq x y z
N LEU A 1 2.99 -1.96 -15.49
CA LEU A 1 3.99 -1.96 -14.39
C LEU A 1 5.17 -1.07 -14.77
N ASP A 2 5.01 -0.24 -15.80
CA ASP A 2 6.13 0.07 -16.71
C ASP A 2 7.01 1.22 -16.18
N ASN A 3 6.56 1.87 -15.10
CA ASN A 3 7.27 2.93 -14.39
C ASN A 3 7.43 2.64 -12.89
N TYR A 4 7.35 1.37 -12.47
CA TYR A 4 7.62 1.02 -11.07
C TYR A 4 9.12 1.10 -10.80
N MET A 5 9.50 1.90 -9.79
CA MET A 5 10.87 1.96 -9.29
C MET A 5 10.98 1.08 -8.03
N GLU A 6 11.85 0.08 -8.08
CA GLU A 6 12.11 -0.80 -6.94
C GLU A 6 12.78 -0.04 -5.79
N SER A 7 12.36 -0.33 -4.56
CA SER A 7 12.99 0.21 -3.36
C SER A 7 14.03 -0.78 -2.80
N GLY A 8 15.20 -0.29 -2.43
CA GLY A 8 16.24 -1.11 -1.78
C GLY A 8 15.90 -1.55 -0.36
N GLU A 9 14.90 -0.94 0.27
CA GLU A 9 14.50 -1.24 1.65
C GLU A 9 13.14 -1.96 1.76
N TRP A 10 12.31 -1.90 0.71
CA TRP A 10 10.94 -2.42 0.72
C TRP A 10 10.63 -3.20 -0.55
N ALA A 11 10.17 -4.44 -0.38
CA ALA A 11 9.67 -5.26 -1.47
C ALA A 11 8.14 -5.17 -1.53
N MET A 12 7.57 -4.86 -2.70
CA MET A 12 6.13 -4.94 -2.92
C MET A 12 5.70 -6.41 -3.04
N LYS A 13 4.83 -6.86 -2.13
CA LYS A 13 4.32 -8.24 -2.11
C LYS A 13 2.99 -8.39 -2.84
N ASP A 14 2.09 -7.44 -2.63
CA ASP A 14 0.79 -7.43 -3.27
C ASP A 14 0.31 -5.99 -3.45
N TYR A 15 -0.53 -5.77 -4.45
CA TYR A 15 -1.19 -4.50 -4.71
C TYR A 15 -2.59 -4.77 -5.24
N GLN A 16 -3.58 -4.18 -4.59
CA GLN A 16 -4.99 -4.39 -4.91
C GLN A 16 -5.75 -3.06 -4.85
N GLY A 17 -6.79 -2.96 -5.67
CA GLY A 17 -7.65 -1.78 -5.74
C GLY A 17 -9.11 -2.20 -5.69
N TRP A 18 -9.91 -1.51 -4.87
CA TRP A 18 -11.35 -1.72 -4.78
C TRP A 18 -12.07 -0.41 -5.00
N LYS A 19 -13.18 -0.50 -5.73
CA LYS A 19 -14.13 0.59 -5.87
C LYS A 19 -15.20 0.43 -4.80
N HIS A 20 -15.41 1.46 -3.99
CA HIS A 20 -16.54 1.51 -3.07
C HIS A 20 -17.57 2.53 -3.53
N SER A 21 -18.80 2.31 -3.08
CA SER A 21 -19.93 3.19 -3.27
C SER A 21 -20.56 3.39 -1.90
N VAL A 22 -20.23 4.52 -1.28
CA VAL A 22 -20.59 4.82 0.11
C VAL A 22 -21.72 5.84 0.12
N LYS A 23 -22.76 5.56 0.90
CA LYS A 23 -23.82 6.51 1.22
C LYS A 23 -23.59 7.01 2.63
N TYR A 24 -23.45 8.32 2.78
CA TYR A 24 -23.30 8.94 4.09
C TYR A 24 -24.67 9.30 4.66
N ASP A 25 -24.80 9.26 5.98
CA ASP A 25 -26.05 9.59 6.69
C ASP A 25 -26.50 11.03 6.45
N CYS A 26 -25.57 11.94 6.16
CA CYS A 26 -25.88 13.33 5.81
C CYS A 26 -26.57 13.48 4.44
N CYS A 27 -26.37 12.53 3.52
CA CYS A 27 -26.83 12.60 2.13
C CYS A 27 -27.21 11.20 1.59
N PRO A 28 -28.37 10.64 1.97
CA PRO A 28 -28.76 9.28 1.58
C PRO A 28 -29.10 9.12 0.08
N ASN A 29 -29.38 10.24 -0.60
CA ASN A 29 -29.83 10.26 -2.00
C ASN A 29 -28.68 10.11 -3.02
N THR A 30 -27.45 10.41 -2.62
CA THR A 30 -26.29 10.43 -3.53
C THR A 30 -25.20 9.48 -3.02
N PRO A 31 -24.90 8.38 -3.75
CA PRO A 31 -23.75 7.56 -3.43
C PRO A 31 -22.46 8.25 -3.88
N TYR A 32 -21.49 8.33 -2.97
CA TYR A 32 -20.14 8.82 -3.26
C TYR A 32 -19.25 7.63 -3.61
N LEU A 33 -18.49 7.78 -4.69
CA LEU A 33 -17.59 6.74 -5.18
C LEU A 33 -16.17 7.03 -4.74
N ASP A 34 -15.50 6.02 -4.22
CA ASP A 34 -14.06 6.05 -3.95
C ASP A 34 -13.36 4.83 -4.57
N ILE A 35 -12.07 4.99 -4.83
CA ILE A 35 -11.19 3.90 -5.24
C ILE A 35 -10.09 3.84 -4.18
N THR A 36 -10.09 2.76 -3.41
CA THR A 36 -9.10 2.54 -2.36
C THR A 36 -8.04 1.56 -2.87
N TYR A 37 -6.79 2.00 -2.85
CA TYR A 37 -5.64 1.16 -3.18
C TYR A 37 -4.97 0.66 -1.89
N HIS A 38 -4.66 -0.63 -1.84
CA HIS A 38 -3.93 -1.25 -0.76
C HIS A 38 -2.63 -1.83 -1.31
N PHE A 39 -1.51 -1.46 -0.69
CA PHE A 39 -0.19 -1.96 -1.03
C PHE A 39 0.36 -2.73 0.16
N ILE A 40 0.71 -4.00 -0.06
CA ILE A 40 1.36 -4.83 0.95
C ILE A 40 2.87 -4.77 0.70
N LEU A 41 3.59 -4.17 1.63
CA LEU A 41 5.04 -3.98 1.57
C LEU A 41 5.75 -4.84 2.62
N LEU A 42 6.83 -5.51 2.23
CA LEU A 42 7.72 -6.25 3.10
C LEU A 42 9.04 -5.49 3.27
N ARG A 43 9.48 -5.28 4.51
CA ARG A 43 10.76 -4.63 4.81
C ARG A 43 11.93 -5.58 4.58
N LEU A 44 12.96 -5.12 3.88
CA LEU A 44 14.22 -5.83 3.68
C LEU A 44 15.18 -5.49 4.83
N PRO A 45 15.59 -6.47 5.67
CA PRO A 45 16.36 -6.19 6.88
C PRO A 45 17.87 -6.07 6.68
N LEU A 46 18.38 -6.09 5.43
CA LEU A 46 19.81 -6.16 5.10
C LEU A 46 20.66 -5.13 5.87
N TYR A 47 20.24 -3.87 5.90
CA TYR A 47 20.94 -2.82 6.64
C TYR A 47 21.02 -3.10 8.15
N PHE A 48 19.92 -3.56 8.75
CA PHE A 48 19.86 -3.86 10.19
C PHE A 48 20.69 -5.09 10.55
N ILE A 49 20.70 -6.10 9.69
CA ILE A 49 21.51 -7.30 9.90
C ILE A 49 22.99 -6.93 9.94
N VAL A 50 23.48 -6.15 8.97
CA VAL A 50 24.90 -5.83 8.85
C VAL A 50 25.37 -4.80 9.89
N ASN A 51 24.58 -3.76 10.17
CA ASN A 51 25.07 -2.63 10.98
C ASN A 51 24.65 -2.67 12.46
N VAL A 52 23.67 -3.51 12.81
CA VAL A 52 23.14 -3.58 14.19
C VAL A 52 23.29 -4.96 14.80
N ILE A 53 22.98 -6.02 14.04
CA ILE A 53 23.00 -7.40 14.57
C ILE A 53 24.42 -7.99 14.58
N ILE A 54 25.22 -7.72 13.55
CA ILE A 54 26.61 -8.18 13.41
C ILE A 54 27.54 -6.98 13.63
N PRO A 55 27.79 -6.54 14.87
CA PRO A 55 28.84 -5.56 15.15
C PRO A 55 30.25 -6.15 14.97
#